data_AF-A0AAV0JIY7-F1
#
_entry.id   AF-A0AAV0JIY7-F1
#
_cell.length_a   1.000
_cell.length_b   1.000
_cell.length_c   1.000
_cell.angle_alpha   90.00
_cell.angle_beta   90.00
_cell.angle_gamma   90.00
#
_symmetry.space_group_name_H-M   'P 1'
#
loop_
_entity.id
_entity.type
_entity.pdbx_description
1 polymer ?
#
loop_
_entity_poly.entity_id
_entity_poly.type
_entity_poly.pdbx_seq_one_letter_code
_entity_poly.pdbx_strand_id
1 'polypeptide(L)'
;MATITNVTEYQAIAKQKLPKMVYDYYASGAEDEWSLSENRNAFTRILFRPRILIDVSKIDMTTTVLGFKISMPIMIAPTAMQKMAHPEGEYATARAASAAGTIMTLSSWATSSVEEVASTGPGIRFFQLYVYKDRNVVAQLVRRAERAGFKAIALTVDTPRLGRREADIKNRFTLPPFLTLKNFEGLDLGKMDEANDSGLASYVAGQIDRSLSWKDVQWLQTITSLPILVKGVLTAEDGKILVCSFFNYS
;
A
#
# COMPACT_ATOMS: atom_id res chain seq x y z
N MET A 1 -31.40 -0.40 -0.71
CA MET A 1 -30.25 -0.88 0.08
C MET A 1 -30.44 -0.39 1.50
N ALA A 2 -30.11 -1.20 2.51
CA ALA A 2 -30.06 -0.70 3.89
C ALA A 2 -29.05 0.46 3.99
N THR A 3 -29.34 1.45 4.82
CA THR A 3 -28.42 2.55 5.08
C THR A 3 -27.12 2.02 5.68
N ILE A 4 -25.98 2.39 5.10
CA ILE A 4 -24.65 2.02 5.60
C ILE A 4 -24.22 3.06 6.64
N THR A 5 -23.85 2.61 7.82
CA THR A 5 -23.58 3.44 9.00
C THR A 5 -22.17 3.28 9.56
N ASN A 6 -21.47 2.19 9.24
CA ASN A 6 -20.09 1.97 9.69
C ASN A 6 -19.23 1.24 8.64
N VAL A 7 -17.90 1.27 8.83
CA VAL A 7 -16.93 0.71 7.87
C VAL A 7 -17.09 -0.81 7.71
N THR A 8 -17.41 -1.55 8.77
CA THR A 8 -17.48 -3.02 8.73
C THR A 8 -18.64 -3.52 7.86
N GLU A 9 -19.73 -2.76 7.74
CA GLU A 9 -20.85 -3.12 6.87
C GLU A 9 -20.45 -3.19 5.39
N TYR A 10 -19.46 -2.39 4.95
CA TYR A 10 -18.91 -2.51 3.59
C TYR A 10 -18.25 -3.87 3.34
N GLN A 11 -17.65 -4.49 4.36
CA GLN A 11 -17.05 -5.82 4.23
C GLN A 11 -18.12 -6.88 3.92
N ALA A 12 -19.29 -6.80 4.56
CA ALA A 12 -20.41 -7.71 4.30
C ALA A 12 -20.97 -7.52 2.88
N ILE A 13 -21.13 -6.26 2.45
CA ILE A 13 -21.56 -5.94 1.09
C ILE A 13 -20.55 -6.43 0.06
N ALA A 14 -19.25 -6.22 0.31
CA ALA A 14 -18.17 -6.70 -0.55
C ALA A 14 -18.19 -8.23 -0.66
N LYS A 15 -18.38 -8.95 0.46
CA LYS A 15 -18.52 -10.42 0.48
C LYS A 15 -19.69 -10.92 -0.37
N GLN A 16 -20.79 -10.18 -0.39
CA GLN A 16 -21.97 -10.53 -1.18
C GLN A 16 -21.78 -10.27 -2.68
N LYS A 17 -21.04 -9.21 -3.04
CA LYS A 17 -20.90 -8.75 -4.43
C LYS A 17 -19.68 -9.30 -5.16
N LEU A 18 -18.57 -9.49 -4.48
CA LEU A 18 -17.31 -9.90 -5.10
C LEU A 18 -17.29 -11.41 -5.32
N PRO A 19 -16.66 -11.89 -6.41
CA PRO A 19 -16.34 -13.30 -6.55
C PRO A 19 -15.53 -13.78 -5.34
N LYS A 20 -15.78 -15.02 -4.88
CA LYS A 20 -15.12 -15.59 -3.69
C LYS A 20 -13.60 -15.41 -3.69
N MET A 21 -12.94 -15.73 -4.81
CA MET A 21 -11.49 -15.59 -4.95
C MET A 21 -11.01 -14.15 -4.72
N VAL A 22 -11.74 -13.16 -5.21
CA VAL A 22 -11.41 -11.73 -5.07
C VAL A 22 -11.67 -11.26 -3.64
N TYR A 23 -12.82 -11.62 -3.07
CA TYR A 23 -13.13 -11.28 -1.68
C TYR A 23 -12.09 -11.88 -0.73
N ASP A 24 -11.79 -13.16 -0.86
CA ASP A 24 -10.84 -13.86 -0.01
C ASP A 24 -9.41 -13.30 -0.14
N TYR A 25 -8.99 -12.90 -1.34
CA TYR A 25 -7.70 -12.23 -1.56
C TYR A 25 -7.56 -10.96 -0.72
N TYR A 26 -8.62 -10.14 -0.65
CA TYR A 26 -8.60 -8.91 0.13
C TYR A 26 -8.83 -9.13 1.63
N ALA A 27 -9.68 -10.10 1.98
CA ALA A 27 -10.12 -10.31 3.36
C ALA A 27 -9.18 -11.21 4.18
N SER A 28 -8.39 -12.06 3.52
CA SER A 28 -7.60 -13.09 4.22
C SER A 28 -6.35 -12.56 4.92
N GLY A 29 -6.03 -13.21 6.04
CA GLY A 29 -4.78 -13.09 6.77
C GLY A 29 -3.82 -14.25 6.46
N ALA A 30 -2.70 -14.28 7.17
CA ALA A 30 -1.75 -15.38 7.07
C ALA A 30 -2.21 -16.57 7.94
N GLU A 31 -2.14 -17.77 7.36
CA GLU A 31 -2.38 -19.06 8.03
C GLU A 31 -3.70 -19.08 8.81
N ASP A 32 -3.67 -19.30 10.13
CA ASP A 32 -4.86 -19.34 11.00
C ASP A 32 -5.48 -17.95 11.28
N GLU A 33 -4.98 -16.90 10.61
CA GLU A 33 -5.49 -15.53 10.64
C GLU A 33 -5.55 -14.91 12.06
N TRP A 34 -4.75 -15.42 13.00
CA TRP A 34 -4.76 -14.96 14.38
C TRP A 34 -4.45 -13.47 14.49
N SER A 35 -3.38 -13.00 13.85
CA SER A 35 -3.00 -11.58 13.86
C SER A 35 -4.02 -10.68 13.15
N LEU A 36 -4.79 -11.21 12.19
CA LEU A 36 -5.87 -10.46 11.55
C LEU A 36 -6.99 -10.17 12.55
N SER A 37 -7.42 -11.19 13.31
CA SER A 37 -8.39 -11.01 14.39
C SER A 37 -7.83 -10.09 15.48
N GLU A 38 -6.57 -10.30 15.87
CA GLU A 38 -5.94 -9.56 16.95
C GLU A 38 -5.77 -8.07 16.63
N ASN A 39 -5.52 -7.71 15.37
CA ASN A 39 -5.48 -6.31 14.93
C ASN A 39 -6.77 -5.54 15.24
N ARG A 40 -7.93 -6.21 15.22
CA ARG A 40 -9.23 -5.59 15.60
C ARG A 40 -9.45 -5.69 17.10
N ASN A 41 -9.21 -6.86 17.69
CA ASN A 41 -9.45 -7.13 19.11
C ASN A 41 -8.55 -6.29 20.02
N ALA A 42 -7.35 -5.91 19.58
CA ALA A 42 -6.44 -5.08 20.36
C ALA A 42 -7.03 -3.70 20.70
N PHE A 43 -7.78 -3.09 19.77
CA PHE A 43 -8.41 -1.80 20.02
C PHE A 43 -9.50 -1.88 21.10
N THR A 44 -10.16 -3.04 21.29
CA THR A 44 -11.20 -3.19 22.31
C THR A 44 -10.63 -3.25 23.73
N ARG A 45 -9.31 -3.41 23.86
CA ARG A 45 -8.60 -3.44 25.15
C ARG A 45 -8.05 -2.07 25.55
N ILE A 46 -8.19 -1.05 24.69
CA ILE A 46 -7.81 0.33 24.99
C ILE A 46 -9.06 1.10 25.41
N LEU A 47 -9.08 1.60 26.65
CA LEU A 47 -10.23 2.32 27.21
C LEU A 47 -10.00 3.83 27.17
N PHE A 48 -11.07 4.59 26.91
CA PHE A 48 -11.03 6.05 26.95
C PHE A 48 -11.16 6.59 28.38
N ARG A 49 -10.48 7.71 28.64
CA ARG A 49 -10.65 8.54 29.84
C ARG A 49 -11.04 9.95 29.40
N PRO A 50 -12.31 10.17 29.01
CA PRO A 50 -12.72 11.44 28.43
C PRO A 50 -12.53 12.58 29.43
N ARG A 51 -12.07 13.73 28.92
CA ARG A 51 -11.94 14.95 29.70
C ARG A 51 -13.21 15.78 29.49
N ILE A 52 -13.94 16.03 30.57
CA ILE A 52 -15.23 16.75 30.55
C ILE A 52 -15.03 18.25 30.73
N LEU A 53 -16.06 19.05 30.40
CA LEU A 53 -16.06 20.51 30.51
C LEU A 53 -14.93 21.19 29.72
N ILE A 54 -14.59 20.62 28.56
CA ILE A 54 -13.71 21.24 27.57
C ILE A 54 -14.58 21.77 26.44
N ASP A 55 -14.35 23.03 26.04
CA ASP A 55 -15.01 23.59 24.86
C ASP A 55 -14.52 22.87 23.60
N VAL A 56 -15.38 22.03 23.06
CA VAL A 56 -15.18 21.28 21.80
C VAL A 56 -16.12 21.79 20.71
N SER A 57 -16.62 23.03 20.81
CA SER A 57 -17.46 23.67 19.78
C SER A 57 -16.75 23.80 18.43
N LYS A 58 -15.40 23.84 18.44
CA LYS A 58 -14.54 23.81 17.26
C LYS A 58 -13.53 22.68 17.40
N ILE A 59 -13.63 21.67 16.53
CA ILE A 59 -12.68 20.57 16.44
C ILE A 59 -11.90 20.72 15.15
N ASP A 60 -10.59 20.95 15.26
CA ASP A 60 -9.67 20.94 14.13
C ASP A 60 -8.95 19.58 14.08
N MET A 61 -9.23 18.79 13.05
CA MET A 61 -8.56 17.50 12.80
C MET A 61 -7.38 17.65 11.83
N THR A 62 -7.11 18.85 11.31
CA THR A 62 -6.03 19.05 10.35
C THR A 62 -4.68 18.72 11.00
N THR A 63 -3.79 18.14 10.20
CA THR A 63 -2.45 17.79 10.66
C THR A 63 -1.45 17.86 9.50
N THR A 64 -0.19 17.61 9.78
CA THR A 64 0.90 17.63 8.80
C THR A 64 1.61 16.30 8.79
N VAL A 65 1.71 15.67 7.61
CA VAL A 65 2.47 14.44 7.40
C VAL A 65 3.60 14.74 6.41
N LEU A 66 4.86 14.57 6.85
CA LEU A 66 6.06 14.83 6.04
C LEU A 66 6.08 16.24 5.39
N GLY A 67 5.59 17.25 6.11
CA GLY A 67 5.51 18.63 5.63
C GLY A 67 4.24 18.96 4.82
N PHE A 68 3.38 17.99 4.53
CA PHE A 68 2.14 18.20 3.78
C PHE A 68 0.93 18.28 4.72
N LYS A 69 0.17 19.38 4.64
CA LYS A 69 -1.08 19.54 5.40
C LYS A 69 -2.18 18.65 4.83
N ILE A 70 -2.87 17.92 5.72
CA ILE A 70 -4.03 17.07 5.42
C ILE A 70 -5.22 17.42 6.33
N SER A 71 -6.42 17.06 5.89
CA SER A 71 -7.68 17.39 6.57
C SER A 71 -7.92 16.61 7.87
N MET A 72 -7.35 15.40 7.97
CA MET A 72 -7.53 14.47 9.08
C MET A 72 -6.36 13.49 9.18
N PRO A 73 -6.03 12.93 10.35
CA PRO A 73 -4.96 11.96 10.54
C PRO A 73 -5.34 10.54 10.07
N ILE A 74 -6.09 10.43 8.98
CA ILE A 74 -6.58 9.17 8.40
C ILE A 74 -6.21 9.16 6.92
N MET A 75 -5.34 8.24 6.53
CA MET A 75 -4.79 8.11 5.17
C MET A 75 -5.15 6.75 4.57
N ILE A 76 -5.08 6.63 3.24
CA ILE A 76 -5.33 5.37 2.54
C ILE A 76 -4.02 4.58 2.41
N ALA A 77 -4.02 3.37 2.96
CA ALA A 77 -2.91 2.41 2.87
C ALA A 77 -2.80 1.78 1.46
N PRO A 78 -1.61 1.29 1.06
CA PRO A 78 -1.44 0.65 -0.24
C PRO A 78 -2.08 -0.73 -0.26
N THR A 79 -3.08 -0.91 -1.13
CA THR A 79 -3.69 -2.20 -1.45
C THR A 79 -3.52 -2.48 -2.93
N ALA A 80 -3.11 -3.71 -3.27
CA ALA A 80 -2.82 -4.09 -4.65
C ALA A 80 -4.10 -4.36 -5.45
N MET A 81 -4.00 -4.20 -6.78
CA MET A 81 -4.97 -4.68 -7.76
C MET A 81 -6.43 -4.21 -7.53
N GLN A 82 -6.66 -2.93 -7.24
CA GLN A 82 -7.98 -2.44 -6.82
C GLN A 82 -9.07 -2.57 -7.90
N LYS A 83 -8.70 -2.70 -9.18
CA LYS A 83 -9.67 -2.92 -10.26
C LYS A 83 -10.39 -4.27 -10.20
N MET A 84 -9.94 -5.22 -9.37
CA MET A 84 -10.73 -6.42 -9.08
C MET A 84 -11.97 -6.11 -8.22
N ALA A 85 -11.92 -5.06 -7.39
CA ALA A 85 -13.03 -4.67 -6.52
C ALA A 85 -14.07 -3.78 -7.24
N HIS A 86 -13.62 -2.91 -8.14
CA HIS A 86 -14.45 -2.01 -8.91
C HIS A 86 -13.73 -1.59 -10.21
N PRO A 87 -14.40 -1.43 -11.36
CA PRO A 87 -13.74 -1.11 -12.63
C PRO A 87 -12.83 0.12 -12.60
N GLU A 88 -13.16 1.13 -11.79
CA GLU A 88 -12.33 2.33 -11.64
C GLU A 88 -11.08 2.10 -10.76
N GLY A 89 -11.08 1.11 -9.87
CA GLY A 89 -9.96 0.76 -8.98
C GLY A 89 -9.27 1.98 -8.34
N GLU A 90 -7.97 2.10 -8.58
CA GLU A 90 -7.14 3.15 -8.00
C GLU A 90 -7.53 4.57 -8.45
N TYR A 91 -8.23 4.74 -9.58
CA TYR A 91 -8.74 6.05 -9.99
C TYR A 91 -9.79 6.57 -9.01
N ALA A 92 -10.72 5.71 -8.60
CA ALA A 92 -11.75 6.07 -7.63
C ALA A 92 -11.14 6.42 -6.28
N THR A 93 -10.18 5.60 -5.82
CA THR A 93 -9.44 5.82 -4.57
C THR A 93 -8.68 7.14 -4.59
N ALA A 94 -8.02 7.46 -5.70
CA ALA A 94 -7.27 8.71 -5.84
C ALA A 94 -8.17 9.94 -5.80
N ARG A 95 -9.29 9.93 -6.53
CA ARG A 95 -10.27 11.02 -6.49
C ARG A 95 -10.88 11.18 -5.10
N ALA A 96 -11.21 10.08 -4.43
CA ALA A 96 -11.77 10.11 -3.08
C ALA A 96 -10.77 10.67 -2.06
N ALA A 97 -9.49 10.27 -2.12
CA ALA A 97 -8.45 10.81 -1.24
C ALA A 97 -8.26 12.32 -1.45
N SER A 98 -8.20 12.77 -2.70
CA SER A 98 -8.12 14.20 -3.04
C SER A 98 -9.32 14.98 -2.53
N ALA A 99 -10.55 14.50 -2.77
CA ALA A 99 -11.77 15.15 -2.30
C ALA A 99 -11.88 15.18 -0.77
N ALA A 100 -11.41 14.13 -0.10
CA ALA A 100 -11.33 14.08 1.36
C ALA A 100 -10.18 14.94 1.93
N GLY A 101 -9.26 15.44 1.10
CA GLY A 101 -8.10 16.22 1.54
C GLY A 101 -7.05 15.39 2.31
N THR A 102 -6.89 14.11 1.97
CA THR A 102 -5.94 13.20 2.63
C THR A 102 -4.99 12.51 1.66
N ILE A 103 -4.01 11.77 2.21
CA ILE A 103 -2.99 11.06 1.45
C ILE A 103 -3.50 9.70 0.98
N MET A 104 -3.20 9.37 -0.27
CA MET A 104 -3.28 8.02 -0.83
C MET A 104 -1.89 7.43 -0.97
N THR A 105 -1.66 6.22 -0.45
CA THR A 105 -0.47 5.43 -0.81
C THR A 105 -0.83 4.44 -1.91
N LEU A 106 -0.22 4.56 -3.08
CA LEU A 106 -0.43 3.66 -4.22
C LEU A 106 0.47 2.43 -4.09
N SER A 107 -0.06 1.22 -4.32
CA SER A 107 0.75 0.00 -4.36
C SER A 107 1.62 -0.06 -5.62
N SER A 108 2.84 -0.61 -5.52
CA SER A 108 3.61 -0.98 -6.72
C SER A 108 2.86 -2.01 -7.58
N TRP A 109 2.02 -2.86 -6.98
CA TRP A 109 1.18 -3.86 -7.67
C TRP A 109 -0.23 -3.32 -7.97
N ALA A 110 -0.36 -2.02 -8.22
CA ALA A 110 -1.61 -1.42 -8.63
C ALA A 110 -2.01 -1.83 -10.06
N THR A 111 -3.33 -1.88 -10.30
CA THR A 111 -3.96 -2.07 -11.62
C THR A 111 -4.16 -0.76 -12.40
N SER A 112 -3.55 0.31 -11.89
CA SER A 112 -3.44 1.62 -12.54
C SER A 112 -2.03 2.17 -12.27
N SER A 113 -1.39 2.77 -13.27
CA SER A 113 -0.03 3.28 -13.13
C SER A 113 0.02 4.54 -12.26
N VAL A 114 1.22 4.95 -11.83
CA VAL A 114 1.44 6.23 -11.15
C VAL A 114 0.96 7.43 -12.00
N GLU A 115 1.12 7.40 -13.33
CA GLU A 115 0.63 8.47 -14.21
C GLU A 115 -0.89 8.49 -14.32
N GLU A 116 -1.48 7.32 -14.50
CA GLU A 116 -2.94 7.14 -14.56
C GLU A 116 -3.60 7.64 -13.26
N VAL A 117 -2.99 7.35 -12.13
CA VAL A 117 -3.44 7.84 -10.82
C VAL A 117 -3.22 9.34 -10.68
N ALA A 118 -2.09 9.87 -11.13
CA ALA A 118 -1.81 11.31 -11.09
C ALA A 118 -2.76 12.11 -12.00
N SER A 119 -3.18 11.55 -13.15
CA SER A 119 -4.10 12.20 -14.08
C SER A 119 -5.52 12.37 -13.55
N THR A 120 -5.87 11.72 -12.43
CA THR A 120 -7.18 11.90 -11.77
C THR A 120 -7.38 13.30 -11.18
N GLY A 121 -6.30 14.07 -11.01
CA GLY A 121 -6.31 15.42 -10.46
C GLY A 121 -5.24 15.65 -9.39
N PRO A 122 -5.19 16.86 -8.82
CA PRO A 122 -4.26 17.18 -7.74
C PRO A 122 -4.56 16.34 -6.50
N GLY A 123 -3.53 16.02 -5.71
CA GLY A 123 -3.65 15.23 -4.49
C GLY A 123 -2.28 14.86 -3.92
N ILE A 124 -2.18 14.67 -2.61
CA ILE A 124 -0.94 14.21 -1.98
C ILE A 124 -0.92 12.69 -2.07
N ARG A 125 0.10 12.14 -2.72
CA ARG A 125 0.21 10.69 -2.97
C ARG A 125 1.57 10.17 -2.59
N PHE A 126 1.61 9.03 -1.92
CA PHE A 126 2.82 8.26 -1.63
C PHE A 126 2.85 7.00 -2.49
N PHE A 127 4.03 6.45 -2.74
CA PHE A 127 4.21 5.27 -3.57
C PHE A 127 4.82 4.14 -2.76
N GLN A 128 4.08 3.06 -2.57
CA GLN A 128 4.58 1.86 -1.91
C GLN A 128 5.47 1.06 -2.84
N LEU A 129 6.62 0.64 -2.32
CA LEU A 129 7.67 -0.02 -3.08
C LEU A 129 8.14 -1.29 -2.37
N TYR A 130 8.40 -2.33 -3.15
CA TYR A 130 9.27 -3.45 -2.79
C TYR A 130 10.62 -3.27 -3.47
N VAL A 131 11.69 -3.70 -2.82
CA VAL A 131 13.00 -3.79 -3.49
C VAL A 131 13.05 -5.13 -4.22
N TYR A 132 13.02 -5.06 -5.55
CA TYR A 132 13.13 -6.21 -6.44
C TYR A 132 14.59 -6.57 -6.68
N LYS A 133 14.86 -7.84 -7.00
CA LYS A 133 16.21 -8.36 -7.34
C LYS A 133 16.83 -7.52 -8.44
N ASP A 134 16.06 -7.21 -9.48
CA ASP A 134 16.46 -6.22 -10.46
C ASP A 134 16.30 -4.78 -9.91
N ARG A 135 17.43 -4.21 -9.48
CA ARG A 135 17.50 -2.84 -8.97
C ARG A 135 17.22 -1.78 -10.05
N ASN A 136 17.37 -2.11 -11.33
CA ASN A 136 17.00 -1.21 -12.43
C ASN A 136 15.48 -1.02 -12.50
N VAL A 137 14.69 -2.08 -12.28
CA VAL A 137 13.22 -1.98 -12.20
C VAL A 137 12.81 -1.07 -11.05
N VAL A 138 13.45 -1.21 -9.89
CA VAL A 138 13.20 -0.35 -8.73
C VAL A 138 13.51 1.12 -9.05
N ALA A 139 14.66 1.39 -9.68
CA ALA A 139 15.04 2.74 -10.07
C ALA A 139 14.06 3.36 -11.09
N GLN A 140 13.60 2.57 -12.06
CA GLN A 140 12.59 3.00 -13.02
C GLN A 140 11.27 3.37 -12.32
N LEU A 141 10.79 2.53 -11.39
CA LEU A 141 9.56 2.79 -10.63
C LEU A 141 9.65 4.07 -9.78
N VAL A 142 10.77 4.27 -9.10
CA VAL A 142 11.02 5.46 -8.27
C VAL A 142 11.00 6.72 -9.13
N ARG A 143 11.75 6.77 -10.23
CA ARG A 143 11.75 7.90 -11.17
C ARG A 143 10.37 8.16 -11.77
N ARG A 144 9.60 7.09 -12.02
CA ARG A 144 8.24 7.16 -12.54
C ARG A 144 7.30 7.82 -11.52
N ALA A 145 7.39 7.43 -10.24
CA ALA A 145 6.65 8.05 -9.14
C ALA A 145 7.01 9.53 -8.95
N GLU A 146 8.31 9.87 -8.97
CA GLU A 146 8.78 11.26 -8.89
C GLU A 146 8.22 12.13 -10.03
N ARG A 147 8.30 11.66 -11.27
CA ARG A 147 7.74 12.37 -12.45
C ARG A 147 6.22 12.53 -12.36
N ALA A 148 5.52 11.56 -11.78
CA ALA A 148 4.09 11.63 -11.52
C ALA A 148 3.72 12.53 -10.31
N GLY A 149 4.71 13.15 -9.65
CA GLY A 149 4.50 14.11 -8.57
C GLY A 149 4.22 13.50 -7.20
N PHE A 150 4.51 12.20 -7.01
CA PHE A 150 4.40 11.54 -5.72
C PHE A 150 5.37 12.15 -4.70
N LYS A 151 4.98 12.13 -3.43
CA LYS A 151 5.61 12.93 -2.37
C LYS A 151 6.43 12.14 -1.36
N ALA A 152 6.33 10.83 -1.36
CA ALA A 152 7.15 9.94 -0.53
C ALA A 152 7.14 8.52 -1.09
N ILE A 153 8.15 7.74 -0.71
CA ILE A 153 8.23 6.30 -0.95
C ILE A 153 7.88 5.55 0.34
N ALA A 154 6.91 4.65 0.30
CA ALA A 154 6.60 3.73 1.39
C ALA A 154 7.27 2.37 1.14
N LEU A 155 8.51 2.23 1.59
CA LEU A 155 9.30 1.01 1.43
C LEU A 155 8.77 -0.09 2.35
N THR A 156 8.36 -1.21 1.78
CA THR A 156 7.88 -2.38 2.53
C THR A 156 9.03 -3.30 2.90
N VAL A 157 9.26 -3.53 4.20
CA VAL A 157 10.39 -4.32 4.73
C VAL A 157 9.96 -5.60 5.45
N ASP A 158 8.67 -5.82 5.64
CA ASP A 158 8.09 -7.00 6.30
C ASP A 158 7.82 -8.19 5.35
N THR A 159 8.13 -8.05 4.06
CA THR A 159 7.79 -9.03 3.04
C THR A 159 9.02 -9.50 2.23
N PRO A 160 10.06 -10.08 2.86
CA PRO A 160 11.12 -10.76 2.10
C PRO A 160 10.55 -11.95 1.34
N ARG A 161 9.52 -12.60 1.89
CA ARG A 161 8.67 -13.58 1.20
C ARG A 161 7.22 -13.19 1.42
N LEU A 162 6.36 -13.59 0.48
CA LEU A 162 4.93 -13.53 0.70
C LEU A 162 4.52 -14.46 1.86
N GLY A 163 3.64 -13.96 2.72
CA GLY A 163 2.98 -14.76 3.74
C GLY A 163 2.06 -15.82 3.11
N ARG A 164 1.85 -16.92 3.83
CA ARG A 164 0.99 -18.03 3.38
C ARG A 164 -0.47 -17.69 3.67
N ARG A 165 -1.19 -17.21 2.65
CA ARG A 165 -2.65 -17.00 2.71
C ARG A 165 -3.34 -18.23 2.17
N GLU A 166 -3.93 -19.04 3.04
CA GLU A 166 -4.49 -20.33 2.62
C GLU A 166 -5.67 -20.21 1.67
N ALA A 167 -6.46 -19.13 1.81
CA ALA A 167 -7.60 -18.88 0.93
C ALA A 167 -7.15 -18.69 -0.52
N ASP A 168 -6.07 -17.94 -0.76
CA ASP A 168 -5.47 -17.76 -2.09
C ASP A 168 -5.01 -19.11 -2.69
N ILE A 169 -4.41 -19.98 -1.86
CA ILE A 169 -3.97 -21.32 -2.27
C ILE A 169 -5.18 -22.20 -2.65
N LYS A 170 -6.21 -22.25 -1.78
CA LYS A 170 -7.42 -23.04 -1.99
C LYS A 170 -8.21 -22.56 -3.22
N ASN A 171 -8.23 -21.26 -3.47
CA ASN A 171 -8.90 -20.66 -4.61
C ASN A 171 -8.06 -20.65 -5.89
N ARG A 172 -6.76 -21.02 -5.81
CA ARG A 172 -5.79 -20.89 -6.91
C ARG A 172 -5.80 -19.47 -7.49
N PHE A 173 -5.61 -18.48 -6.61
CA PHE A 173 -5.73 -17.07 -6.97
C PHE A 173 -4.93 -16.71 -8.22
N THR A 174 -5.59 -16.05 -9.17
CA THR A 174 -4.99 -15.44 -10.36
C THR A 174 -5.59 -14.07 -10.61
N LEU A 175 -4.78 -13.14 -11.11
CA LEU A 175 -5.29 -11.85 -11.58
C LEU A 175 -6.25 -12.07 -12.77
N PRO A 176 -7.46 -11.45 -12.79
CA PRO A 176 -8.36 -11.53 -13.93
C PRO A 176 -7.67 -11.09 -15.24
N PRO A 177 -7.94 -11.74 -16.37
CA PRO A 177 -7.14 -11.61 -17.61
C PRO A 177 -7.19 -10.23 -18.27
N PHE A 178 -8.15 -9.39 -17.93
CA PHE A 178 -8.26 -8.02 -18.44
C PHE A 178 -7.54 -6.99 -17.55
N LEU A 179 -6.86 -7.45 -16.50
CA LEU A 179 -6.12 -6.61 -15.56
C LEU A 179 -4.63 -6.96 -15.61
N THR A 180 -3.80 -5.94 -15.41
CA THR A 180 -2.35 -6.08 -15.37
C THR A 180 -1.75 -5.17 -14.30
N LEU A 181 -0.50 -5.41 -13.91
CA LEU A 181 0.22 -4.58 -12.94
C LEU A 181 0.83 -3.37 -13.66
N LYS A 182 0.02 -2.32 -13.82
CA LYS A 182 0.27 -1.18 -14.72
C LYS A 182 1.57 -0.41 -14.48
N ASN A 183 2.15 -0.47 -13.27
CA ASN A 183 3.43 0.18 -13.01
C ASN A 183 4.62 -0.52 -13.69
N PHE A 184 4.51 -1.81 -13.99
CA PHE A 184 5.54 -2.61 -14.66
C PHE A 184 5.40 -2.59 -16.18
N GLU A 185 4.24 -2.17 -16.70
CA GLU A 185 4.01 -2.02 -18.13
C GLU A 185 4.93 -0.93 -18.70
N GLY A 186 5.65 -1.30 -19.77
CA GLY A 186 6.61 -0.42 -20.45
C GLY A 186 7.94 -0.24 -19.71
N LEU A 187 8.21 -1.00 -18.65
CA LEU A 187 9.53 -1.05 -18.02
C LEU A 187 10.43 -2.07 -18.72
N ASP A 188 11.74 -1.84 -18.68
CA ASP A 188 12.72 -2.87 -19.01
C ASP A 188 12.79 -3.88 -17.85
N LEU A 189 12.18 -5.04 -18.05
CA LEU A 189 12.09 -6.14 -17.08
C LEU A 189 13.14 -7.25 -17.34
N GLY A 190 14.05 -7.05 -18.31
CA GLY A 190 15.00 -8.09 -18.74
C GLY A 190 14.33 -9.26 -19.51
N LYS A 191 14.93 -10.46 -19.44
CA LYS A 191 14.40 -11.67 -20.10
C LYS A 191 13.15 -12.18 -19.39
N MET A 192 11.98 -11.68 -19.79
CA MET A 192 10.70 -12.36 -19.56
C MET A 192 10.39 -13.25 -20.77
N ASP A 193 10.12 -14.53 -20.54
CA ASP A 193 9.42 -15.34 -21.54
C ASP A 193 8.02 -14.74 -21.71
N GLU A 194 7.61 -14.52 -22.96
CA GLU A 194 6.29 -14.00 -23.32
C GLU A 194 5.19 -14.85 -22.67
N ALA A 195 4.63 -14.39 -21.55
CA ALA A 195 3.57 -15.07 -20.84
C ALA A 195 2.44 -14.09 -20.54
N ASN A 196 1.21 -14.56 -20.78
CA ASN A 196 -0.09 -13.93 -20.45
C ASN A 196 -0.09 -13.28 -19.04
N ASP A 197 -1.03 -12.37 -18.75
CA ASP A 197 -1.04 -11.50 -17.53
C ASP A 197 -0.84 -12.20 -16.16
N SER A 198 -1.23 -13.47 -16.01
CA SER A 198 -0.91 -14.28 -14.81
C SER A 198 0.60 -14.53 -14.61
N GLY A 199 1.36 -14.52 -15.70
CA GLY A 199 2.82 -14.63 -15.75
C GLY A 199 3.50 -13.38 -15.20
N LEU A 200 2.97 -12.17 -15.46
CA LEU A 200 3.53 -10.94 -14.91
C LEU A 200 3.42 -10.89 -13.38
N ALA A 201 2.25 -11.24 -12.83
CA ALA A 201 2.08 -11.29 -11.38
C ALA A 201 3.03 -12.32 -10.72
N SER A 202 3.19 -13.48 -11.36
CA SER A 202 4.11 -14.53 -10.90
C SER A 202 5.58 -14.09 -11.00
N TYR A 203 5.95 -13.40 -12.08
CA TYR A 203 7.28 -12.82 -12.28
C TYR A 203 7.60 -11.79 -11.19
N VAL A 204 6.72 -10.81 -10.99
CA VAL A 204 6.93 -9.74 -10.00
C VAL A 204 7.01 -10.32 -8.59
N ALA A 205 6.20 -11.34 -8.25
CA ALA A 205 6.33 -12.06 -6.99
C ALA A 205 7.69 -12.79 -6.87
N GLY A 206 8.19 -13.39 -7.95
CA GLY A 206 9.52 -14.02 -8.01
C GLY A 206 10.70 -13.05 -7.96
N GLN A 207 10.45 -11.78 -8.26
CA GLN A 207 11.44 -10.70 -8.22
C GLN A 207 11.61 -10.08 -6.83
N ILE A 208 10.77 -10.39 -5.84
CA ILE A 208 10.98 -9.91 -4.46
C ILE A 208 12.34 -10.43 -3.96
N ASP A 209 13.21 -9.50 -3.53
CA ASP A 209 14.54 -9.85 -3.05
C ASP A 209 14.47 -10.25 -1.56
N ARG A 210 15.01 -11.42 -1.26
CA ARG A 210 15.07 -11.98 0.09
C ARG A 210 16.35 -11.61 0.83
N SER A 211 17.32 -11.01 0.13
CA SER A 211 18.64 -10.65 0.64
C SER A 211 18.70 -9.21 1.19
N LEU A 212 17.56 -8.53 1.25
CA LEU A 212 17.48 -7.14 1.72
C LEU A 212 18.04 -6.99 3.14
N SER A 213 18.83 -5.95 3.30
CA SER A 213 19.27 -5.47 4.61
C SER A 213 19.24 -3.94 4.66
N TRP A 214 19.66 -3.36 5.79
CA TRP A 214 19.70 -1.91 5.96
C TRP A 214 20.56 -1.18 4.91
N LYS A 215 21.52 -1.86 4.28
CA LYS A 215 22.28 -1.31 3.15
C LYS A 215 21.39 -0.99 1.94
N ASP A 216 20.31 -1.74 1.74
CA ASP A 216 19.38 -1.53 0.63
C ASP A 216 18.46 -0.33 0.88
N VAL A 217 18.19 -0.01 2.16
CA VAL A 217 17.54 1.24 2.55
C VAL A 217 18.45 2.42 2.23
N GLN A 218 19.75 2.32 2.57
CA GLN A 218 20.75 3.33 2.23
C GLN A 218 20.90 3.49 0.72
N TRP A 219 20.94 2.40 -0.03
CA TRP A 219 20.96 2.44 -1.49
C TRP A 219 19.71 3.12 -2.05
N LEU A 220 18.52 2.89 -1.49
CA LEU A 220 17.31 3.57 -1.96
C LEU A 220 17.42 5.10 -1.78
N GLN A 221 18.05 5.57 -0.70
CA GLN A 221 18.32 7.00 -0.49
C GLN A 221 19.29 7.60 -1.53
N THR A 222 20.12 6.81 -2.20
CA THR A 222 21.04 7.33 -3.23
C THR A 222 20.35 7.56 -4.58
N ILE A 223 19.17 6.97 -4.80
CA ILE A 223 18.45 7.03 -6.07
C ILE A 223 17.20 7.92 -6.04
N THR A 224 16.82 8.45 -4.87
CA THR A 224 15.71 9.41 -4.73
C THR A 224 15.96 10.39 -3.59
N SER A 225 15.43 11.60 -3.75
CA SER A 225 15.39 12.61 -2.68
C SER A 225 14.01 12.69 -2.01
N LEU A 226 13.05 11.83 -2.40
CA LEU A 226 11.77 11.76 -1.73
C LEU A 226 11.94 11.21 -0.30
N PRO A 227 11.16 11.70 0.67
CA PRO A 227 11.05 11.06 1.97
C PRO A 227 10.74 9.57 1.86
N ILE A 228 11.43 8.75 2.66
CA ILE A 228 11.22 7.30 2.71
C ILE A 228 10.54 6.93 4.03
N LEU A 229 9.34 6.38 3.93
CA LEU A 229 8.60 5.74 5.03
C LEU A 229 8.93 4.26 5.04
N VAL A 230 9.51 3.76 6.13
CA VAL A 230 9.77 2.33 6.30
C VAL A 230 8.54 1.65 6.91
N LYS A 231 7.86 0.83 6.10
CA LYS A 231 6.62 0.13 6.44
C LYS A 231 6.94 -1.33 6.81
N GLY A 232 6.53 -1.73 8.01
CA GLY A 232 6.66 -3.10 8.50
C GLY A 232 7.48 -3.27 9.79
N VAL A 233 7.85 -2.16 10.44
CA VAL A 233 8.59 -2.19 11.71
C VAL A 233 7.64 -2.49 12.87
N LEU A 234 7.92 -3.55 13.62
CA LEU A 234 7.11 -3.98 14.78
C LEU A 234 7.92 -4.06 16.09
N THR A 235 9.24 -3.90 16.02
CA THR A 235 10.15 -4.04 17.17
C THR A 235 10.83 -2.71 17.50
N ALA A 236 11.20 -2.52 18.76
CA ALA A 236 11.90 -1.32 19.19
C ALA A 236 13.35 -1.29 18.67
N GLU A 237 13.94 -2.46 18.51
CA GLU A 237 15.28 -2.72 17.99
C GLU A 237 15.42 -2.21 16.55
N ASP A 238 14.49 -2.62 15.67
CA ASP A 238 14.46 -2.14 14.28
C ASP A 238 14.12 -0.65 14.20
N GLY A 239 13.25 -0.15 15.11
CA GLY A 239 12.97 1.27 15.24
C GLY A 239 14.21 2.11 15.56
N LYS A 240 15.10 1.61 16.43
CA LYS A 240 16.37 2.28 16.74
C LYS A 240 17.33 2.26 15.54
N ILE A 241 17.47 1.11 14.87
CA ILE A 241 18.33 0.99 13.68
C ILE A 241 17.83 1.93 12.57
N LEU A 242 16.52 2.02 12.38
CA LEU A 242 15.90 2.92 11.42
C LEU A 242 16.33 4.37 11.68
N VAL A 243 16.14 4.86 12.90
CA VAL A 243 16.55 6.23 13.27
C VAL A 243 18.05 6.42 13.01
N CYS A 244 18.92 5.54 13.50
CA CYS A 244 20.36 5.65 13.27
C CYS A 244 20.75 5.64 11.78
N SER A 245 20.07 4.83 10.96
CA SER A 245 20.37 4.71 9.52
C SER A 245 20.04 5.96 8.74
N PHE A 246 19.06 6.76 9.19
CA PHE A 246 18.69 8.03 8.56
C PHE A 246 19.49 9.23 9.09
N PHE A 247 19.97 9.20 10.34
CA PHE A 247 20.65 10.34 10.97
C PHE A 247 22.19 10.30 10.92
N ASN A 248 22.83 9.17 10.58
CA ASN A 248 24.30 9.06 10.52
C ASN A 248 24.95 9.68 9.24
N TYR A 249 24.19 10.35 8.38
CA TYR A 249 24.67 10.98 7.14
C TYR A 249 24.17 12.43 6.95
N SER A 250 23.78 13.12 8.02
CA SER A 250 23.49 14.57 8.03
C SER A 250 24.70 15.38 8.52
#